data_AF-A0AAN6UW55-F1
#
_entry.id   AF-A0AAN6UW55-F1
#
_cell.length_a   1.000
_cell.length_b   1.000
_cell.length_c   1.000
_cell.angle_alpha   90.00
_cell.angle_beta   90.00
_cell.angle_gamma   90.00
#
_symmetry.space_group_name_H-M   'P 1'
#
loop_
_entity.id
_entity.type
_entity.pdbx_description
1 polymer ?
#
loop_
_entity_poly.entity_id
_entity_poly.type
_entity_poly.pdbx_seq_one_letter_code
_entity_poly.pdbx_strand_id
1 'polypeptide(L)' 'MCHKTTCNTCQKTTWFGCGFHVPSVMDSVPKDEWCTCEPKVEKSGREYPPAGSVLGGLGKCIVS' A
#
# COMPACT_ATOMS: atom_id res chain seq x y z
N MET A 1 -0.09 14.26 -1.34
CA MET A 1 -0.48 13.53 -2.56
C MET A 1 -0.23 12.05 -2.33
N CYS A 2 -1.18 11.15 -2.62
CA CYS A 2 -0.85 9.72 -2.57
C CYS A 2 -0.13 9.31 -3.85
N HIS A 3 0.83 8.40 -3.74
CA HIS A 3 1.56 7.88 -4.90
C HIS A 3 1.91 6.41 -4.68
N LYS A 4 2.19 5.70 -5.78
CA LYS A 4 2.67 4.31 -5.75
C LYS A 4 4.13 4.28 -5.27
N THR A 5 4.48 3.29 -4.47
CA THR A 5 5.85 3.05 -4.00
C THR A 5 6.07 1.54 -3.81
N THR A 6 7.32 1.11 -3.68
CA THR A 6 7.65 -0.30 -3.50
C THR A 6 7.80 -0.62 -2.02
N CYS A 7 7.18 -1.71 -1.57
CA CYS A 7 7.37 -2.26 -0.24
C CYS A 7 8.74 -2.94 -0.14
N ASN A 8 9.61 -2.51 0.78
CA ASN A 8 10.87 -3.19 1.04
C ASN A 8 10.70 -4.56 1.71
N THR A 9 9.56 -4.79 2.38
CA THR A 9 9.27 -6.06 3.06
C THR A 9 8.90 -7.17 2.08
N CYS A 10 7.98 -6.91 1.13
CA CYS A 10 7.49 -7.92 0.19
C CYS A 10 7.86 -7.66 -1.27
N GLN A 11 8.58 -6.57 -1.57
CA GLN A 11 9.05 -6.18 -2.91
C GLN A 11 7.93 -5.95 -3.94
N LYS A 12 6.70 -5.72 -3.45
CA LYS A 12 5.52 -5.44 -4.27
C LYS A 12 5.06 -3.99 -4.14
N THR A 13 4.21 -3.56 -5.07
CA THR A 13 3.71 -2.18 -5.12
C THR A 13 2.71 -1.92 -3.99
N THR A 14 2.95 -0.86 -3.24
CA THR A 14 2.00 -0.27 -2.30
C THR A 14 1.79 1.22 -2.61
N TRP A 15 1.12 1.93 -1.71
CA TRP A 15 0.91 3.36 -1.78
C TRP A 15 1.43 4.06 -0.52
N PHE A 16 1.82 5.33 -0.67
CA PHE A 16 2.17 6.20 0.44
C PHE A 16 1.36 7.51 0.35
N GLY A 17 0.88 8.03 1.47
CA GLY A 17 0.16 9.31 1.53
C GLY A 17 -1.03 9.32 2.51
N CYS A 18 -2.00 10.21 2.28
CA CYS A 18 -3.13 10.46 3.18
C CYS A 18 -4.26 9.41 3.13
N GLY A 19 -4.23 8.45 2.19
CA GLY A 19 -5.19 7.35 2.14
C GLY A 19 -6.56 7.65 1.51
N PHE A 20 -6.80 8.88 1.05
CA PHE A 20 -8.02 9.23 0.31
C PHE A 20 -7.94 8.90 -1.18
N HIS A 21 -6.73 8.79 -1.73
CA HIS A 21 -6.51 8.59 -3.17
C HIS A 21 -6.04 7.16 -3.50
N VAL A 22 -6.17 6.21 -2.56
CA VAL A 22 -5.70 4.82 -2.73
C VAL A 22 -6.30 4.15 -3.96
N PRO A 23 -7.63 4.23 -4.22
CA PRO A 23 -8.21 3.64 -5.42
C PRO A 23 -7.57 4.17 -6.70
N SER A 24 -7.40 5.49 -6.81
CA SER A 24 -6.78 6.10 -7.99
C SER A 24 -5.31 5.69 -8.21
N VAL A 25 -4.58 5.37 -7.13
CA VAL A 25 -3.17 4.97 -7.21
C VAL A 25 -3.03 3.48 -7.50
N MET A 26 -3.81 2.65 -6.80
CA MET A 26 -3.65 1.19 -6.82
C MET A 26 -4.47 0.51 -7.92
N ASP A 27 -5.62 1.06 -8.33
CA ASP A 27 -6.47 0.42 -9.34
C ASP A 27 -5.80 0.35 -10.73
N SER A 28 -4.78 1.18 -10.99
CA SER A 28 -3.96 1.11 -12.21
C SER A 28 -2.86 0.04 -12.15
N VAL A 29 -2.65 -0.59 -10.99
CA VAL A 29 -1.64 -1.61 -10.76
C VAL A 29 -2.31 -2.98 -10.78
N PRO A 30 -1.78 -3.98 -11.51
CA PRO A 30 -2.29 -5.35 -11.45
C PRO A 30 -2.33 -5.89 -10.02
N LYS A 31 -3.42 -6.57 -9.63
CA LYS A 31 -3.62 -7.03 -8.24
C LYS A 31 -2.55 -8.00 -7.75
N ASP A 32 -1.95 -8.77 -8.65
CA ASP A 32 -0.85 -9.68 -8.39
C ASP A 32 0.46 -8.96 -7.98
N GLU A 33 0.62 -7.71 -8.42
CA GLU A 33 1.73 -6.83 -8.04
C GLU A 33 1.46 -6.03 -6.75
N TRP A 34 0.29 -6.17 -6.14
CA TRP A 34 -0.04 -5.45 -4.91
C TRP A 34 0.68 -6.02 -3.69
N CYS A 35 1.11 -5.14 -2.80
CA CYS A 35 1.69 -5.50 -1.52
C CYS A 35 0.75 -6.40 -0.71
N THR A 36 1.31 -7.50 -0.20
CA THR A 36 0.58 -8.54 0.53
C THR A 36 0.79 -8.46 2.04
N CYS A 37 1.45 -7.41 2.53
CA CYS A 37 1.61 -7.17 3.96
C CYS A 37 0.24 -6.91 4.63
N GLU A 38 0.16 -7.17 5.93
CA GLU A 38 -1.04 -6.94 6.74
C GLU A 38 -0.83 -5.81 7.75
N PRO A 39 -1.89 -5.13 8.21
CA PRO A 39 -3.29 -5.30 7.81
C PRO A 39 -3.59 -4.58 6.48
N LYS A 40 -4.51 -5.15 5.70
CA LYS A 40 -5.12 -4.44 4.58
C LYS A 40 -6.00 -3.30 5.09
N VAL A 41 -6.24 -2.32 4.24
CA VAL A 41 -7.15 -1.20 4.54
C VAL A 41 -8.36 -1.26 3.63
N GLU A 42 -9.54 -1.02 4.19
CA GLU A 42 -10.74 -0.86 3.39
C GLU A 42 -10.88 0.60 2.91
N LYS A 43 -11.12 0.78 1.61
CA LYS A 43 -11.47 2.06 1.00
C LYS A 43 -12.58 1.87 -0.02
N SER A 44 -13.65 2.63 0.11
CA SER A 44 -14.78 2.62 -0.83
C SER A 44 -15.34 1.22 -1.09
N GLY A 45 -15.44 0.38 -0.04
CA GLY A 45 -15.95 -0.99 -0.13
C GLY A 45 -14.99 -2.00 -0.78
N ARG A 46 -13.71 -1.65 -0.95
CA ARG A 46 -12.66 -2.55 -1.47
C ARG A 46 -11.48 -2.59 -0.52
N GLU A 47 -10.83 -3.74 -0.42
CA GLU A 47 -9.59 -3.90 0.32
C GLU A 47 -8.37 -3.51 -0.52
N TYR A 48 -7.46 -2.78 0.10
CA TYR A 48 -6.19 -2.32 -0.47
C TYR A 48 -5.02 -2.68 0.43
N PRO A 49 -3.79 -2.73 -0.12
CA PRO A 49 -2.59 -2.96 0.70
C PRO A 49 -2.41 -1.90 1.79
N PRO A 50 -1.70 -2.23 2.88
CA PRO A 50 -1.33 -1.25 3.90
C PRO A 50 -0.54 -0.09 3.30
N ALA A 51 -0.75 1.10 3.84
CA ALA A 51 0.10 2.24 3.54
C ALA A 51 1.57 1.92 3.86
N GLY A 52 2.47 2.35 2.98
CA GLY A 52 3.89 2.37 3.28
C GLY A 52 4.19 3.22 4.52
N SER A 53 5.07 2.74 5.39
CA SER A 53 5.58 3.49 6.54
C SER A 53 7.11 3.49 6.51
N VAL A 54 7.71 4.67 6.73
CA VAL A 54 9.16 4.80 6.94
C VAL A 54 9.55 4.41 8.38
N LEU A 55 8.59 4.51 9.31
CA LEU A 55 8.76 4.05 10.69
C LEU A 55 8.35 2.58 10.75
N GLY A 56 9.35 1.70 10.83
CA GLY A 56 9.15 0.27 10.98
C GLY A 56 8.38 -0.06 12.26
N GLY A 57 7.34 -0.88 12.13
CA GLY A 57 6.58 -1.46 13.23
C GLY A 57 6.08 -2.84 12.80
N LEU A 58 5.88 -3.76 13.76
CA LEU A 58 5.53 -5.16 13.46
C LEU A 58 4.38 -5.26 12.44
N GLY A 59 4.63 -6.02 11.36
CA GLY A 59 3.65 -6.30 10.29
C GLY A 59 3.54 -5.24 9.20
N LYS A 60 4.03 -4.00 9.40
CA LYS A 60 3.79 -2.90 8.46
C LYS A 60 4.68 -2.99 7.22
N CYS A 61 4.09 -2.63 6.08
CA CYS A 61 4.79 -2.40 4.82
C CYS A 61 5.83 -1.28 5.01
N ILE A 62 7.11 -1.65 5.10
CA ILE A 62 8.21 -0.67 5.18
C ILE A 62 8.50 -0.17 3.78
N VAL A 63 8.59 1.15 3.62
CA VAL A 63 9.02 1.80 2.37
C VAL A 63 10.23 2.67 2.69
N SER A 64 11.18 2.74 1.76
CA SER A 64 12.36 3.62 1.86
C SER A 64 12.01 5.08 1.68
#